data_AF-A0A4V2A2K9-F1
#
_entry.id   AF-A0A4V2A2K9-F1
#
_cell.length_a   1.000
_cell.length_b   1.000
_cell.length_c   1.000
_cell.angle_alpha   90.00
_cell.angle_beta   90.00
_cell.angle_gamma   90.00
#
_symmetry.space_group_name_H-M   'P 1'
#
loop_
_entity.id
_entity.type
_entity.pdbx_description
1 polymer ?
#
loop_
_entity_poly.entity_id
_entity_poly.type
_entity_poly.pdbx_seq_one_letter_code
_entity_poly.pdbx_strand_id
1 'polypeptide(L)'
;MTQRIWIVTLLIVVGFGGCKKGTGGGNPPTPTPTNTFTNPLLSSGPDPWIVKQGNAYYYTHTLGDRIAIWKTTKVSDLRNVTPQTIWSAPATGPNSKEVWAPEIHFINNKWYAYYAADDGNNANHRMFVLENSSADPLTGTWVSKGKISDASDKWAIDGTVLDYNNQLYFVWSGWEGNT
;
A
#
# COMPACT_ATOMS: atom_id res chain seq x y z
N MET A 1 -79.21 28.83 21.04
CA MET A 1 -78.73 29.68 19.94
C MET A 1 -77.55 28.96 19.31
N THR A 2 -77.78 28.16 18.27
CA THR A 2 -76.69 27.46 17.58
C THR A 2 -77.15 27.04 16.18
N GLN A 3 -76.23 27.23 15.24
CA GLN A 3 -76.44 27.57 13.84
C GLN A 3 -76.48 26.31 12.96
N ARG A 4 -77.38 26.28 11.98
CA ARG A 4 -77.39 25.27 10.91
C ARG A 4 -76.39 25.68 9.83
N ILE A 5 -75.46 24.81 9.47
CA ILE A 5 -74.56 24.95 8.32
C ILE A 5 -74.76 23.73 7.43
N TRP A 6 -75.15 23.97 6.17
CA TRP A 6 -75.20 22.98 5.11
C TRP A 6 -73.89 23.06 4.33
N ILE A 7 -73.13 21.96 4.28
CA ILE A 7 -71.97 21.82 3.38
C ILE A 7 -72.31 20.74 2.36
N VAL A 8 -72.48 21.18 1.12
CA VAL A 8 -72.52 20.33 -0.08
C VAL A 8 -71.09 19.85 -0.33
N THR A 9 -70.85 18.54 -0.27
CA THR A 9 -69.57 17.95 -0.67
C THR A 9 -69.74 17.22 -1.99
N LEU A 10 -69.06 17.73 -3.01
CA LEU A 10 -68.94 17.22 -4.36
C LEU A 10 -68.15 15.90 -4.34
N LEU A 11 -68.73 14.83 -4.89
CA LEU A 11 -68.08 13.55 -5.14
C LEU A 11 -67.03 13.71 -6.24
N ILE A 12 -65.75 13.59 -5.90
CA ILE A 12 -64.69 13.26 -6.84
C ILE A 12 -64.30 11.81 -6.59
N VAL A 13 -64.69 10.95 -7.54
CA VAL A 13 -64.26 9.54 -7.61
C VAL A 13 -62.81 9.53 -8.09
N VAL A 14 -61.87 9.36 -7.17
CA VAL A 14 -60.49 9.00 -7.51
C VAL A 14 -60.40 7.49 -7.48
N GLY A 15 -60.34 6.88 -8.66
CA GLY A 15 -60.10 5.44 -8.80
C GLY A 15 -58.72 5.08 -8.26
N PHE A 16 -58.68 4.33 -7.16
CA PHE A 16 -57.47 3.65 -6.73
C PHE A 16 -57.16 2.52 -7.70
N GLY A 17 -56.34 2.81 -8.70
CA GLY A 17 -55.64 1.79 -9.47
C GLY A 17 -54.66 1.07 -8.55
N GLY A 18 -55.08 -0.06 -7.99
CA GLY A 18 -54.21 -0.94 -7.24
C GLY A 18 -53.15 -1.57 -8.16
N CYS A 19 -51.94 -1.02 -8.16
CA CYS A 19 -50.78 -1.76 -8.65
C CYS A 19 -50.51 -2.91 -7.68
N LYS A 20 -50.92 -4.12 -8.07
CA LYS A 20 -50.42 -5.35 -7.46
C LYS A 20 -48.91 -5.39 -7.66
N LYS A 21 -48.15 -5.10 -6.59
CA LYS A 21 -46.71 -5.35 -6.53
C LYS A 21 -46.52 -6.86 -6.66
N GLY A 22 -46.17 -7.32 -7.86
CA GLY A 22 -45.74 -8.69 -8.07
C GLY A 22 -44.59 -8.97 -7.12
N THR A 23 -44.77 -9.95 -6.23
CA THR A 23 -43.70 -10.52 -5.41
C THR A 23 -42.80 -11.37 -6.31
N GLY A 24 -42.10 -10.71 -7.23
CA GLY A 24 -40.95 -11.25 -7.95
C GLY A 24 -39.73 -11.13 -7.04
N GLY A 25 -39.63 -12.02 -6.05
CA GLY A 25 -38.46 -12.17 -5.19
C GLY A 25 -37.30 -12.79 -5.98
N GLY A 26 -36.72 -12.02 -6.90
CA GLY A 26 -35.38 -12.29 -7.40
C GLY A 26 -34.41 -11.48 -6.57
N ASN A 27 -33.54 -12.15 -5.80
CA ASN A 27 -32.37 -11.46 -5.27
C ASN A 27 -31.66 -10.77 -6.45
N PRO A 28 -31.24 -9.50 -6.32
CA PRO A 28 -30.42 -8.88 -7.35
C PRO A 28 -29.23 -9.80 -7.63
N PRO A 29 -28.88 -10.03 -8.91
CA PRO A 29 -27.79 -10.93 -9.26
C PRO A 29 -26.54 -10.49 -8.48
N THR A 30 -25.98 -11.42 -7.71
CA THR A 30 -24.71 -11.18 -7.04
C THR A 30 -23.70 -10.84 -8.12
N PRO A 31 -23.06 -9.66 -8.08
CA PRO A 31 -22.11 -9.28 -9.12
C PRO A 31 -21.01 -10.35 -9.17
N THR A 32 -20.84 -10.96 -10.35
CA THR A 32 -19.77 -11.92 -10.60
C THR A 32 -18.44 -11.24 -10.24
N PRO A 33 -17.61 -11.84 -9.38
CA PRO A 33 -16.30 -11.26 -9.08
C PRO A 33 -15.51 -11.09 -10.38
N THR A 34 -15.15 -9.86 -10.69
CA THR A 34 -14.31 -9.53 -11.84
C THR A 34 -12.85 -9.81 -11.48
N ASN A 35 -12.22 -10.76 -12.18
CA ASN A 35 -10.81 -11.13 -12.02
C ASN A 35 -9.86 -10.15 -12.75
N THR A 36 -10.26 -8.88 -12.86
CA THR A 36 -9.55 -7.85 -13.62
C THR A 36 -9.34 -6.62 -12.75
N PHE A 37 -8.30 -5.85 -13.04
CA PHE A 37 -8.02 -4.56 -12.37
C PHE A 37 -7.76 -3.47 -13.42
N THR A 38 -7.83 -2.22 -12.99
CA THR A 38 -7.64 -1.05 -13.85
C THR A 38 -6.36 -0.32 -13.48
N ASN A 39 -5.52 -0.05 -14.48
CA ASN A 39 -4.33 0.78 -14.35
C ASN A 39 -4.59 2.26 -14.69
N PRO A 40 -3.79 3.19 -14.15
CA PRO A 40 -2.77 2.93 -13.13
C PRO A 40 -3.39 2.68 -11.74
N LEU A 41 -2.70 1.92 -10.88
CA LEU A 41 -3.16 1.66 -9.51
C LEU A 41 -3.15 2.93 -8.65
N LEU A 42 -2.09 3.74 -8.79
CA LEU A 42 -1.87 5.04 -8.16
C LEU A 42 -1.50 6.09 -9.23
N SER A 43 -1.71 7.37 -8.95
CA SER A 43 -1.32 8.46 -9.87
C SER A 43 0.19 8.66 -9.97
N SER A 44 0.93 8.25 -8.94
CA SER A 44 2.39 8.22 -8.88
C SER A 44 2.82 7.11 -7.92
N GLY A 45 4.03 6.59 -8.12
CA GLY A 45 4.62 5.56 -7.28
C GLY A 45 5.81 4.88 -7.96
N PRO A 46 6.93 5.59 -8.16
CA PRO A 46 8.14 5.00 -8.73
C PRO A 46 8.68 3.87 -7.85
N ASP A 47 9.26 2.87 -8.48
CA ASP A 47 9.85 1.70 -7.82
C ASP A 47 8.84 0.95 -6.93
N PRO A 48 7.67 0.54 -7.48
CA PRO A 48 6.63 -0.12 -6.70
C PRO A 48 7.08 -1.52 -6.27
N TRP A 49 7.04 -1.79 -4.96
CA TRP A 49 7.23 -3.13 -4.41
C TRP A 49 5.95 -3.62 -3.71
N ILE A 50 5.62 -4.90 -3.88
CA ILE A 50 4.51 -5.54 -3.19
C ILE A 50 4.87 -6.94 -2.70
N VAL A 51 4.54 -7.21 -1.44
CA VAL A 51 4.66 -8.55 -0.86
C VAL A 51 3.31 -8.97 -0.27
N LYS A 52 2.95 -10.24 -0.46
CA LYS A 52 1.77 -10.83 0.15
C LYS A 52 2.19 -11.61 1.40
N GLN A 53 1.51 -11.37 2.51
CA GLN A 53 1.66 -12.19 3.72
C GLN A 53 0.28 -12.49 4.33
N GLY A 54 -0.01 -13.78 4.48
CA GLY A 54 -1.37 -14.25 4.81
C GLY A 54 -2.41 -13.78 3.79
N ASN A 55 -3.43 -13.05 4.28
CA ASN A 55 -4.51 -12.48 3.46
C ASN A 55 -4.32 -11.00 3.11
N ALA A 56 -3.17 -10.41 3.46
CA ALA A 56 -2.88 -9.00 3.19
C ALA A 56 -1.72 -8.87 2.20
N TYR A 57 -1.77 -7.76 1.45
CA TYR A 57 -0.70 -7.24 0.63
C TYR A 57 -0.13 -6.00 1.31
N TYR A 58 1.19 -5.89 1.27
CA TYR A 58 1.97 -4.78 1.78
C TYR A 58 2.71 -4.17 0.61
N TYR A 59 2.35 -2.93 0.29
CA TYR A 59 2.89 -2.18 -0.84
C TYR A 59 3.73 -1.02 -0.33
N THR A 60 4.81 -0.71 -1.04
CA THR A 60 5.63 0.48 -0.82
C THR A 60 6.17 0.99 -2.15
N HIS A 61 6.68 2.22 -2.17
CA HIS A 61 7.31 2.85 -3.32
C HIS A 61 8.18 4.02 -2.86
N THR A 62 8.97 4.59 -3.77
CA THR A 62 9.86 5.72 -3.49
C THR A 62 9.10 6.99 -3.13
N LEU A 63 9.35 7.50 -1.92
CA LEU A 63 8.83 8.80 -1.44
C LEU A 63 9.93 9.87 -1.27
N GLY A 64 11.21 9.49 -1.36
CA GLY A 64 12.37 10.40 -1.31
C GLY A 64 12.86 10.76 0.09
N ASP A 65 11.96 10.84 1.09
CA ASP A 65 12.30 11.27 2.45
C ASP A 65 11.93 10.26 3.55
N ARG A 66 11.21 9.20 3.20
CA ARG A 66 10.65 8.23 4.15
C ARG A 66 10.30 6.91 3.47
N ILE A 67 10.04 5.90 4.29
CA ILE A 67 9.46 4.63 3.86
C ILE A 67 8.06 4.53 4.45
N ALA A 68 7.08 4.27 3.61
CA ALA A 68 5.70 4.06 4.01
C ALA A 68 5.14 2.77 3.43
N ILE A 69 4.20 2.15 4.15
CA ILE A 69 3.54 0.92 3.74
C ILE A 69 2.04 1.17 3.60
N TRP A 70 1.48 0.71 2.49
CA TRP A 70 0.05 0.55 2.27
C TRP A 70 -0.30 -0.93 2.53
N LYS A 71 -1.26 -1.17 3.42
CA LYS A 71 -1.75 -2.52 3.71
C LYS A 71 -3.17 -2.67 3.17
N THR A 72 -3.40 -3.68 2.34
CA THR A 72 -4.72 -3.96 1.76
C THR A 72 -4.95 -5.45 1.57
N THR A 73 -6.20 -5.90 1.59
CA THR A 73 -6.56 -7.27 1.17
C THR A 73 -6.82 -7.35 -0.34
N LYS A 74 -6.89 -6.21 -1.03
CA LYS A 74 -7.19 -6.10 -2.46
C LYS A 74 -6.32 -5.02 -3.12
N VAL A 75 -5.31 -5.44 -3.88
CA VAL A 75 -4.35 -4.54 -4.55
C VAL A 75 -5.02 -3.51 -5.47
N SER A 76 -6.15 -3.87 -6.10
CA SER A 76 -6.88 -2.92 -6.95
C SER A 76 -7.52 -1.76 -6.17
N ASP A 77 -7.58 -1.85 -4.84
CA ASP A 77 -8.12 -0.81 -3.95
C ASP A 77 -7.04 0.11 -3.35
N LEU A 78 -5.78 -0.06 -3.78
CA LEU A 78 -4.62 0.64 -3.24
C LEU A 78 -4.79 2.18 -3.19
N ARG A 79 -5.51 2.75 -4.17
CA ARG A 79 -5.81 4.19 -4.23
C ARG A 79 -6.64 4.73 -3.05
N ASN A 80 -7.39 3.87 -2.38
CA ASN A 80 -8.24 4.23 -1.24
C ASN A 80 -7.56 3.92 0.11
N VAL A 81 -6.36 3.37 0.08
CA VAL A 81 -5.62 2.98 1.28
C VAL A 81 -4.78 4.15 1.77
N THR A 82 -4.93 4.50 3.04
CA THR A 82 -4.04 5.47 3.69
C THR A 82 -2.70 4.80 4.02
N PRO A 83 -1.57 5.30 3.51
CA PRO A 83 -0.25 4.78 3.91
C PRO A 83 0.08 5.09 5.36
N GLN A 84 0.90 4.23 5.96
CA GLN A 84 1.56 4.51 7.22
C GLN A 84 3.07 4.61 7.02
N THR A 85 3.66 5.73 7.42
CA THR A 85 5.11 5.89 7.49
C THR A 85 5.67 4.98 8.57
N ILE A 86 6.62 4.14 8.21
CA ILE A 86 7.30 3.22 9.13
C ILE A 86 8.67 3.72 9.58
N TRP A 87 9.27 4.61 8.78
CA TRP A 87 10.57 5.21 9.04
C TRP A 87 10.73 6.49 8.21
N SER A 88 11.36 7.50 8.79
CA SER A 88 11.72 8.75 8.12
C SER A 88 13.22 8.93 8.12
N ALA A 89 13.76 9.50 7.03
CA ALA A 89 15.18 9.81 6.95
C ALA A 89 15.63 10.69 8.12
N PRO A 90 16.79 10.40 8.76
CA PRO A 90 17.36 11.30 9.74
C PRO A 90 17.74 12.64 9.09
N ALA A 91 17.88 13.69 9.90
CA ALA A 91 18.24 15.01 9.38
C ALA A 91 19.65 15.07 8.75
N THR A 92 20.55 14.20 9.21
CA THR A 92 21.95 14.09 8.75
C THR A 92 22.40 12.64 8.79
N GLY A 93 23.50 12.32 8.10
CA GLY A 93 24.08 11.00 8.07
C GLY A 93 23.98 10.32 6.69
N PRO A 94 24.53 9.11 6.56
CA PRO A 94 24.73 8.44 5.27
C PRO A 94 23.44 7.98 4.58
N ASN A 95 22.30 8.05 5.27
CA ASN A 95 20.98 7.67 4.76
C ASN A 95 19.94 8.77 4.98
N SER A 96 20.36 10.04 4.93
CA SER A 96 19.54 11.21 5.27
C SER A 96 18.84 11.87 4.08
N LYS A 97 19.21 11.48 2.85
CA LYS A 97 18.73 12.06 1.60
C LYS A 97 18.46 10.95 0.58
N GLU A 98 17.65 11.31 -0.42
CA GLU A 98 17.39 10.48 -1.60
C GLU A 98 17.03 9.02 -1.27
N VAL A 99 16.01 8.84 -0.43
CA VAL A 99 15.50 7.52 -0.03
C VAL A 99 14.74 6.90 -1.19
N TRP A 100 15.33 5.88 -1.80
CA TRP A 100 14.86 5.25 -3.03
C TRP A 100 14.56 3.76 -2.88
N ALA A 101 13.65 3.29 -3.73
CA ALA A 101 13.29 1.92 -4.03
C ALA A 101 13.17 1.01 -2.80
N PRO A 102 12.33 1.34 -1.80
CA PRO A 102 12.16 0.47 -0.65
C PRO A 102 11.53 -0.86 -1.07
N GLU A 103 12.06 -1.97 -0.57
CA GLU A 103 11.44 -3.30 -0.65
C GLU A 103 11.18 -3.85 0.75
N ILE A 104 10.00 -4.42 0.95
CA ILE A 104 9.58 -5.04 2.22
C ILE A 104 9.56 -6.55 2.06
N HIS A 105 10.29 -7.25 2.91
CA HIS A 105 10.44 -8.71 2.89
C HIS A 105 10.09 -9.31 4.24
N PHE A 106 9.51 -10.51 4.25
CA PHE A 106 9.29 -11.29 5.48
C PHE A 106 10.20 -12.52 5.48
N ILE A 107 11.23 -12.49 6.32
CA ILE A 107 12.31 -13.47 6.34
C ILE A 107 12.49 -13.94 7.78
N ASN A 108 12.55 -15.25 8.01
CA ASN A 108 12.79 -15.84 9.34
C ASN A 108 11.93 -15.21 10.45
N ASN A 109 10.62 -15.11 10.18
CA ASN A 109 9.61 -14.56 11.11
C ASN A 109 9.76 -13.08 11.46
N LYS A 110 10.52 -12.31 10.67
CA LYS A 110 10.69 -10.86 10.84
C LYS A 110 10.49 -10.12 9.52
N TRP A 111 10.15 -8.85 9.64
CA TRP A 111 10.06 -7.94 8.50
C TRP A 111 11.38 -7.19 8.31
N TYR A 112 11.79 -7.05 7.07
CA TYR A 112 12.95 -6.29 6.64
C TYR A 112 12.54 -5.25 5.59
N ALA A 113 13.04 -4.03 5.71
CA ALA A 113 12.87 -2.98 4.72
C ALA A 113 14.24 -2.63 4.18
N TYR A 114 14.51 -3.02 2.93
CA TYR A 114 15.72 -2.68 2.20
C TYR A 114 15.46 -1.42 1.40
N TYR A 115 16.40 -0.48 1.38
CA TYR A 115 16.25 0.78 0.65
C TYR A 115 17.62 1.33 0.31
N ALA A 116 17.69 2.22 -0.68
CA ALA A 116 18.89 2.99 -0.98
C ALA A 116 18.74 4.41 -0.45
N ALA A 117 19.83 5.02 0.00
CA ALA A 117 19.87 6.43 0.42
C ALA A 117 21.30 6.97 0.34
N ASP A 118 21.43 8.30 0.39
CA ASP A 118 22.72 9.00 0.47
C ASP A 118 22.70 10.11 1.55
N ASP A 119 23.76 10.92 1.58
CA ASP A 119 23.95 12.08 2.46
C ASP A 119 23.77 13.43 1.75
N GLY A 120 23.15 13.43 0.57
CA GLY A 120 23.03 14.57 -0.34
C GLY A 120 24.07 14.58 -1.45
N ASN A 121 24.95 13.58 -1.51
CA ASN A 121 25.86 13.33 -2.61
C ASN A 121 25.60 11.95 -3.20
N ASN A 122 25.03 11.91 -4.41
CA ASN A 122 24.67 10.67 -5.11
C ASN A 122 25.83 9.66 -5.22
N ALA A 123 27.09 10.08 -5.29
CA ALA A 123 28.23 9.14 -5.33
C ALA A 123 28.33 8.27 -4.05
N ASN A 124 27.73 8.73 -2.96
CA ASN A 124 27.70 8.03 -1.67
C ASN A 124 26.49 7.10 -1.50
N HIS A 125 25.60 6.96 -2.50
CA HIS A 125 24.42 6.09 -2.38
C HIS A 125 24.79 4.67 -1.99
N ARG A 126 24.16 4.20 -0.93
CA ARG A 126 24.31 2.85 -0.42
C ARG A 126 22.97 2.27 -0.06
N MET A 127 22.96 0.95 0.09
CA MET A 127 21.81 0.21 0.57
C MET A 127 21.85 0.12 2.09
N PHE A 128 20.68 0.17 2.69
CA PHE A 128 20.46 0.09 4.13
C PHE A 128 19.31 -0.86 4.42
N VAL A 129 19.25 -1.37 5.65
CA VAL A 129 18.16 -2.23 6.08
C VAL A 129 17.62 -1.86 7.45
N LEU A 130 16.29 -1.90 7.56
CA LEU A 130 15.55 -1.84 8.82
C LEU A 130 14.97 -3.22 9.12
N GLU A 131 14.87 -3.58 10.40
CA GLU A 131 14.21 -4.81 10.88
C GLU A 131 13.04 -4.46 11.78
N ASN A 132 11.92 -5.18 11.65
CA ASN A 132 10.80 -5.15 12.59
C ASN A 132 10.38 -6.58 12.96
N SER A 133 10.36 -6.87 14.26
CA SER A 133 10.02 -8.20 14.78
C SER A 133 8.52 -8.38 15.09
N SER A 134 7.69 -7.36 14.89
CA SER A 134 6.23 -7.50 15.03
C SER A 134 5.66 -8.37 13.91
N ALA A 135 4.58 -9.10 14.20
CA ALA A 135 3.86 -9.87 13.19
C ALA A 135 3.25 -8.97 12.10
N ASP A 136 2.78 -7.77 12.47
CA ASP A 136 2.26 -6.76 11.55
C ASP A 136 3.29 -5.63 11.37
N PRO A 137 3.83 -5.40 10.15
CA PRO A 137 4.90 -4.42 9.91
C PRO A 137 4.46 -2.97 10.12
N LEU A 138 3.16 -2.72 10.25
CA LEU A 138 2.58 -1.42 10.63
C LEU A 138 2.58 -1.18 12.15
N THR A 139 3.03 -2.15 12.93
CA THR A 139 3.11 -2.07 14.40
C THR A 139 4.52 -2.39 14.85
N GLY A 140 4.83 -2.10 16.11
CA GLY A 140 6.18 -2.31 16.65
C GLY A 140 7.16 -1.24 16.19
N THR A 141 8.45 -1.56 16.23
CA THR A 141 9.54 -0.61 15.96
C THR A 141 10.43 -1.14 14.87
N TRP A 142 10.65 -0.31 13.85
CA TRP A 142 11.66 -0.54 12.83
C TRP A 142 13.02 -0.09 13.33
N VAL A 143 13.95 -1.03 13.46
CA VAL A 143 15.30 -0.82 13.98
C VAL A 143 16.29 -0.85 12.83
N SER A 144 17.13 0.18 12.70
CA SER A 144 18.20 0.19 11.71
C SER A 144 19.20 -0.93 11.99
N LYS A 145 19.53 -1.69 10.94
CA LYS A 145 20.58 -2.73 10.94
C LYS A 145 21.85 -2.25 10.25
N GLY A 146 21.85 -1.03 9.73
CA GLY A 146 23.02 -0.37 9.14
C GLY A 146 23.08 -0.49 7.62
N LYS A 147 24.25 -0.10 7.11
CA LYS A 147 24.61 -0.16 5.68
C LYS A 147 24.87 -1.61 5.26
N ILE A 148 24.41 -1.96 4.07
CA ILE A 148 24.79 -3.20 3.39
C ILE A 148 25.92 -2.86 2.42
N SER A 149 27.03 -3.55 2.55
CA SER A 149 28.17 -3.41 1.63
C SER A 149 28.90 -4.74 1.50
N ASP A 150 29.47 -4.96 0.33
CA ASP A 150 30.56 -5.91 0.17
C ASP A 150 31.89 -5.25 0.61
N ALA A 151 33.02 -5.91 0.29
CA ALA A 151 34.34 -5.36 0.60
C ALA A 151 34.73 -4.15 -0.26
N SER A 152 34.09 -3.95 -1.42
CA SER A 152 34.38 -2.83 -2.30
C SER A 152 33.77 -1.52 -1.79
N ASP A 153 32.64 -1.62 -1.08
CA ASP A 153 31.87 -0.50 -0.55
C ASP A 153 31.74 0.61 -1.61
N LYS A 154 31.18 0.24 -2.78
CA LYS A 154 30.94 1.11 -3.94
C LYS A 154 29.47 1.51 -4.07
N TRP A 155 29.23 2.50 -4.94
CA TRP A 155 27.88 2.99 -5.26
C TRP A 155 26.93 1.83 -5.54
N ALA A 156 25.82 1.79 -4.80
CA ALA A 156 24.89 0.68 -4.85
C ALA A 156 23.46 1.10 -4.47
N ILE A 157 22.50 0.69 -5.29
CA ILE A 157 21.06 0.96 -5.14
C ILE A 157 20.23 -0.30 -5.49
N ASP A 158 18.92 -0.19 -5.32
CA ASP A 158 17.93 -1.17 -5.81
C ASP A 158 18.20 -2.60 -5.32
N GLY A 159 18.52 -2.72 -4.03
CA GLY A 159 18.81 -4.00 -3.39
C GLY A 159 17.55 -4.84 -3.17
N THR A 160 17.56 -6.09 -3.64
CA THR A 160 16.52 -7.09 -3.43
C THR A 160 17.08 -8.38 -2.83
N VAL A 161 16.19 -9.17 -2.24
CA VAL A 161 16.52 -10.47 -1.62
C VAL A 161 15.94 -11.61 -2.45
N LEU A 162 16.74 -12.64 -2.67
CA LEU A 162 16.34 -13.87 -3.36
C LEU A 162 16.64 -15.09 -2.48
N ASP A 163 15.61 -15.86 -2.13
CA ASP A 163 15.80 -17.21 -1.59
C ASP A 163 15.86 -18.20 -2.75
N TYR A 164 16.98 -18.91 -2.86
CA TYR A 164 17.18 -19.93 -3.87
C TYR A 164 18.04 -21.07 -3.33
N ASN A 165 17.57 -22.31 -3.49
CA ASN A 165 18.25 -23.53 -3.00
C ASN A 165 18.69 -23.45 -1.52
N ASN A 166 17.79 -22.96 -0.65
CA ASN A 166 18.04 -22.78 0.79
C ASN A 166 19.20 -21.82 1.11
N GLN A 167 19.54 -20.94 0.17
CA GLN A 167 20.50 -19.86 0.36
C GLN A 167 19.81 -18.53 0.13
N LEU A 168 20.14 -17.58 1.01
CA LEU A 168 19.65 -16.21 0.90
C LEU A 168 20.68 -15.37 0.17
N TYR A 169 20.29 -14.84 -0.98
CA TYR A 169 21.09 -13.95 -1.80
C TYR A 169 20.61 -12.53 -1.66
N PHE A 170 21.55 -11.59 -1.72
CA PHE A 170 21.27 -10.18 -1.84
C PHE A 170 21.79 -9.70 -3.19
N VAL A 171 20.91 -9.11 -4.00
CA VAL A 171 21.18 -8.72 -5.39
C VAL A 171 20.95 -7.23 -5.51
N TRP A 172 21.82 -6.50 -6.19
CA TRP A 172 21.74 -5.05 -6.29
C TRP A 172 22.28 -4.50 -7.61
N SER A 173 21.95 -3.24 -7.90
CA SER A 173 22.57 -2.45 -8.97
C SER A 173 23.71 -1.63 -8.38
N GLY A 174 24.91 -1.67 -8.97
CA GLY A 174 26.06 -0.95 -8.43
C GLY A 174 27.18 -0.70 -9.42
N TRP A 175 28.12 0.16 -9.05
CA TRP A 175 29.28 0.47 -9.88
C TRP A 175 30.40 -0.54 -9.69
N GLU A 176 30.97 -1.02 -10.78
CA GLU A 176 32.26 -1.71 -10.79
C GLU A 176 33.42 -0.71 -10.58
N GLY A 177 33.29 0.51 -11.13
CA GLY A 177 34.26 1.60 -11.09
C GLY A 177 34.07 2.58 -9.92
N ASN A 178 34.65 3.77 -10.00
CA ASN A 178 34.47 4.83 -9.00
C ASN A 178 33.56 5.97 -9.49
N THR A 179 33.20 5.95 -10.78
CA THR A 179 32.40 6.95 -11.50
C THR A 179 31.84 6.33 -12.77
#